data_AF-A0A512UJ40-F1
#
_entry.id   AF-A0A512UJ40-F1
#
_cell.length_a   1.000
_cell.length_b   1.000
_cell.length_c   1.000
_cell.angle_alpha   90.00
_cell.angle_beta   90.00
_cell.angle_gamma   90.00
#
_symmetry.space_group_name_H-M   'P 1'
#
loop_
_entity.id
_entity.type
_entity.pdbx_description
1 polymer ?
#
loop_
_entity_poly.entity_id
_entity_poly.type
_entity_poly.pdbx_seq_one_letter_code
_entity_poly.pdbx_strand_id
1 'polypeptide(L)'
;MPEQLHKCFPTISASEEGPEALENARTQIQKYFHSTCMRQVDHLFTERDIEQKLNQLDEIIQSAQRARDEGSRKQIQVDKLSAEELIQASLHEVKPDTEKKLAMIYEQLVMDNEQLHSQLKDVTNETFELSNEIMLSVEELSGEIDDMNSSDFDEKLKQLTQQYFSVES
;
A
#
# COMPACT_ATOMS: atom_id res chain seq x y z
N MET A 1 20.29 -32.74 53.75
CA MET A 1 21.34 -32.43 52.76
C MET A 1 22.69 -32.05 53.38
N PRO A 2 22.80 -31.26 54.48
CA PRO A 2 24.11 -30.98 55.11
C PRO A 2 24.82 -32.25 55.63
N GLU A 3 24.03 -33.20 56.15
CA GLU A 3 24.54 -34.48 56.65
C GLU A 3 25.28 -35.33 55.60
N GLN A 4 24.93 -35.19 54.32
CA GLN A 4 25.62 -35.93 53.26
C GLN A 4 27.01 -35.35 52.99
N LEU A 5 27.17 -34.03 53.08
CA LEU A 5 28.48 -33.38 52.96
C LEU A 5 29.41 -33.80 54.11
N HIS A 6 28.90 -33.87 55.33
CA HIS A 6 29.70 -34.28 56.49
C HIS A 6 30.10 -35.76 56.41
N LYS A 7 29.24 -36.62 55.87
CA LYS A 7 29.55 -38.04 55.60
C LYS A 7 30.60 -38.21 54.50
N CYS A 8 30.61 -37.34 53.49
CA CYS A 8 31.58 -37.37 52.40
C CYS A 8 32.93 -36.73 52.75
N PHE A 9 32.96 -35.79 53.70
CA PHE A 9 34.17 -35.06 54.12
C PHE A 9 34.38 -35.08 55.66
N PRO A 10 34.49 -36.27 56.28
CA PRO A 10 34.51 -36.42 57.74
C PRO A 10 35.70 -35.71 58.39
N THR A 11 36.90 -35.80 57.81
CA THR A 11 38.14 -35.18 58.33
C THR A 11 38.05 -33.66 58.42
N ILE A 12 37.46 -33.03 57.40
CA ILE A 12 37.29 -31.56 57.35
C ILE A 12 36.16 -31.15 58.30
N SER A 13 35.06 -31.90 58.33
CA SER A 13 33.93 -31.61 59.24
C SER A 13 34.27 -31.72 60.73
N ALA A 14 35.32 -32.46 61.10
CA ALA A 14 35.79 -32.58 62.48
C ALA A 14 36.79 -31.48 62.90
N SER A 15 37.20 -30.61 61.97
CA SER A 15 38.13 -29.50 62.23
C SER A 15 37.37 -28.26 62.70
N GLU A 16 38.00 -27.39 63.49
CA GLU A 16 37.34 -26.25 64.16
C GLU A 16 36.68 -25.26 63.18
N GLU A 17 37.33 -24.94 62.05
CA GLU A 17 36.80 -24.04 61.00
C GLU A 17 36.18 -24.79 59.80
N GLY A 18 36.27 -26.12 59.78
CA GLY A 18 35.95 -26.94 58.60
C GLY A 18 34.44 -27.02 58.25
N PRO A 19 33.51 -27.17 59.21
CA PRO A 19 32.08 -27.11 58.95
C PRO A 19 31.62 -25.79 58.31
N GLU A 20 32.17 -24.67 58.76
CA GLU A 20 31.86 -23.35 58.20
C GLU A 20 32.39 -23.21 56.77
N ALA A 21 33.62 -23.66 56.51
CA ALA A 21 34.18 -23.71 55.16
C ALA A 21 33.37 -24.60 54.20
N LEU A 22 32.87 -25.76 54.68
CA LEU A 22 32.04 -26.66 53.90
C LEU A 22 30.65 -26.08 53.59
N GLU A 23 30.03 -25.38 54.55
CA GLU A 23 28.74 -24.74 54.31
C GLU A 23 28.88 -23.54 53.36
N ASN A 24 29.98 -22.80 53.45
CA ASN A 24 30.33 -21.74 52.51
C ASN A 24 30.55 -22.29 51.08
N ALA A 25 31.33 -23.36 50.94
CA ALA A 25 31.57 -24.02 49.66
C ALA A 25 30.27 -24.57 49.06
N ARG A 26 29.42 -25.22 49.89
CA ARG A 26 28.10 -25.70 49.47
C ARG A 26 27.24 -24.56 48.96
N THR A 27 27.16 -23.46 49.71
CA THR A 27 26.37 -22.29 49.33
C THR A 27 26.86 -21.69 48.02
N GLN A 28 28.17 -21.61 47.81
CA GLN A 28 28.76 -21.15 46.56
C GLN A 28 28.42 -22.08 45.39
N ILE A 29 28.53 -23.40 45.56
CA ILE A 29 28.17 -24.39 44.53
C ILE A 29 26.68 -24.29 44.20
N GLN A 30 25.80 -24.19 45.19
CA GLN A 30 24.37 -24.07 44.96
C GLN A 30 24.03 -22.79 44.19
N LYS A 31 24.62 -21.65 44.57
CA LYS A 31 24.44 -20.38 43.87
C LYS A 31 24.96 -20.44 42.43
N TYR A 32 26.17 -20.96 42.24
CA TYR A 32 26.79 -21.07 40.92
C TYR A 32 26.01 -22.03 40.01
N PHE A 33 25.58 -23.17 40.54
CA PHE A 33 24.81 -24.14 39.78
C PHE A 33 23.46 -23.54 39.37
N HIS A 34 22.74 -22.92 40.31
CA HIS A 34 21.46 -22.30 40.02
C HIS A 34 21.59 -21.17 38.97
N SER A 35 22.55 -20.26 39.13
CA SER A 35 22.75 -19.16 38.19
C SER A 35 23.19 -19.66 36.81
N THR A 36 24.05 -20.68 36.76
CA THR A 36 24.51 -21.26 35.50
C THR A 36 23.37 -21.99 34.79
N CYS A 37 22.58 -22.80 35.50
CA CYS A 37 21.44 -23.50 34.93
C CYS A 37 20.38 -22.53 34.42
N MET A 38 20.01 -21.50 35.18
CA MET A 38 19.03 -20.50 34.73
C MET A 38 19.52 -19.77 33.48
N ARG A 39 20.77 -19.32 33.47
CA ARG A 39 21.36 -18.68 32.29
C ARG A 39 21.38 -19.60 31.06
N GLN A 40 21.63 -20.90 31.24
CA GLN A 40 21.60 -21.86 30.13
C GLN A 40 20.18 -22.10 29.63
N VAL A 41 19.19 -22.16 30.52
CA VAL A 41 17.78 -22.25 30.14
C VAL A 41 17.37 -21.00 29.36
N ASP A 42 17.70 -19.80 29.85
CA ASP A 42 17.40 -18.54 29.16
C ASP A 42 18.04 -18.49 27.77
N HIS A 43 19.29 -18.96 27.66
CA HIS A 43 19.98 -19.07 26.37
C HIS A 43 19.25 -20.03 25.42
N LEU A 44 18.83 -21.21 25.90
CA LEU A 44 18.07 -22.16 25.09
C LEU A 44 16.72 -21.60 24.66
N PHE A 45 16.02 -20.88 25.55
CA PHE A 45 14.75 -20.24 25.25
C PHE A 45 14.90 -19.18 24.15
N THR A 46 15.97 -18.39 24.23
CA THR A 46 16.29 -17.35 23.25
C THR A 46 16.74 -17.94 21.91
N GLU A 47 17.67 -18.91 21.93
CA GLU A 47 18.20 -19.56 20.71
C GLU A 47 17.11 -20.27 19.91
N ARG A 48 16.15 -20.88 20.60
CA ARG A 48 15.07 -21.65 19.99
C ARG A 48 13.79 -20.84 19.80
N ASP A 49 13.80 -19.57 20.20
CA ASP A 49 12.66 -18.67 20.11
C ASP A 49 11.39 -19.29 20.71
N ILE A 50 11.54 -19.91 21.88
CA ILE A 50 10.49 -20.71 22.52
C ILE A 50 9.31 -19.83 22.93
N GLU A 51 9.57 -18.63 23.43
CA GLU A 51 8.53 -17.71 23.86
C GLU A 51 7.59 -17.35 22.71
N GLN A 52 8.14 -16.93 21.56
CA GLN A 52 7.33 -16.63 20.39
C GLN A 52 6.53 -17.84 19.91
N LYS A 53 7.14 -19.03 19.87
CA LYS A 53 6.47 -20.26 19.44
C LYS A 53 5.33 -20.67 20.38
N LEU A 54 5.51 -20.51 21.69
CA LEU A 54 4.47 -20.80 22.67
C LEU A 54 3.33 -19.78 22.60
N ASN A 55 3.66 -18.49 22.43
CA ASN A 55 2.65 -17.45 22.23
C ASN A 55 1.83 -17.70 20.95
N GLN A 56 2.49 -18.03 19.85
CA GLN A 56 1.82 -18.40 18.60
C GLN A 56 0.97 -19.67 18.76
N LEU A 57 1.44 -20.65 19.53
CA LEU A 57 0.66 -21.86 19.82
C LEU A 57 -0.62 -21.52 20.59
N ASP A 58 -0.54 -20.63 21.58
CA ASP A 58 -1.71 -20.17 22.33
C ASP A 58 -2.72 -19.43 21.43
N GLU A 59 -2.24 -18.59 20.52
CA GLU A 59 -3.09 -17.93 19.51
C GLU A 59 -3.80 -18.94 18.60
N ILE A 60 -3.08 -19.96 18.14
CA ILE A 60 -3.64 -21.05 17.32
C ILE A 60 -4.69 -21.83 18.11
N ILE A 61 -4.43 -22.15 19.40
CA ILE A 61 -5.38 -22.86 20.27
C ILE A 61 -6.64 -22.02 20.48
N GLN A 62 -6.51 -20.73 20.77
CA GLN A 62 -7.67 -19.85 20.96
C GLN A 62 -8.50 -19.74 19.68
N SER A 63 -7.86 -19.57 18.53
CA SER A 63 -8.52 -19.49 17.23
C SER A 63 -9.26 -20.80 16.90
N ALA A 64 -8.62 -21.93 17.20
CA ALA A 64 -9.19 -23.26 17.08
C ALA A 64 -10.44 -23.47 17.95
N GLN A 65 -10.41 -22.97 19.19
CA GLN A 65 -11.54 -23.04 20.12
C GLN A 65 -12.72 -22.19 19.63
N ARG A 66 -12.47 -20.94 19.22
CA ARG A 66 -13.51 -20.05 18.66
C ARG A 66 -14.18 -20.68 17.44
N ALA A 67 -13.41 -21.17 16.48
CA ALA A 67 -13.95 -21.81 15.27
C ALA A 67 -14.74 -23.10 15.57
N ARG A 68 -14.39 -23.82 16.64
CA ARG A 68 -15.19 -24.97 17.11
C ARG A 68 -16.53 -24.52 17.69
N ASP A 69 -16.51 -23.50 18.54
CA ASP A 69 -17.70 -23.00 19.22
C ASP A 69 -18.68 -22.32 18.23
N GLU A 70 -18.16 -21.73 17.15
CA GLU A 70 -18.93 -21.19 16.02
C GLU A 70 -19.41 -22.27 15.03
N GLY A 71 -19.00 -23.53 15.20
CA GLY A 71 -19.36 -24.63 14.30
C GLY A 71 -18.78 -24.52 12.87
N SER A 72 -17.84 -23.60 12.65
CA SER A 72 -17.26 -23.28 11.34
C SER A 72 -16.11 -24.22 10.96
N ARG A 73 -15.57 -24.99 11.90
CA ARG A 73 -14.35 -25.77 11.68
C ARG A 73 -14.62 -27.16 11.11
N LYS A 74 -14.23 -27.37 9.85
CA LYS A 74 -13.99 -28.72 9.29
C LYS A 74 -12.62 -29.22 9.74
N GLN A 75 -12.54 -30.46 10.17
CA GLN A 75 -11.28 -31.08 10.58
C GLN A 75 -10.44 -31.39 9.32
N ILE A 76 -9.44 -30.56 9.04
CA ILE A 76 -8.54 -30.74 7.91
C ILE A 76 -7.38 -31.63 8.34
N GLN A 77 -7.15 -32.72 7.60
CA GLN A 77 -5.99 -33.59 7.81
C GLN A 77 -4.83 -33.02 7.00
N VAL A 78 -3.99 -32.21 7.64
CA VAL A 78 -2.89 -31.47 6.99
C VAL A 78 -1.94 -32.42 6.24
N ASP A 79 -1.70 -33.62 6.79
CA ASP A 79 -0.83 -34.65 6.18
C ASP A 79 -1.40 -35.27 4.90
N LYS A 80 -2.67 -35.02 4.59
CA LYS A 80 -3.33 -35.48 3.36
C LYS A 80 -3.50 -34.37 2.33
N LEU A 81 -3.10 -33.14 2.65
CA LEU A 81 -3.13 -32.05 1.70
C LEU A 81 -2.04 -32.25 0.66
N SER A 82 -2.44 -32.18 -0.61
CA SER A 82 -1.52 -32.11 -1.73
C SER A 82 -0.76 -30.78 -1.72
N ALA A 83 0.40 -30.75 -2.37
CA ALA A 83 1.16 -29.52 -2.57
C ALA A 83 0.32 -28.43 -3.28
N GLU A 84 -0.56 -28.84 -4.20
CA GLU A 84 -1.45 -27.91 -4.91
C GLU A 84 -2.50 -27.29 -3.99
N GLU A 85 -3.10 -28.07 -3.08
CA GLU A 85 -4.05 -27.54 -2.08
C GLU A 85 -3.38 -26.55 -1.11
N LEU A 86 -2.14 -26.81 -0.69
CA LEU A 86 -1.37 -25.89 0.15
C LEU A 86 -1.05 -24.57 -0.58
N ILE A 87 -0.66 -24.67 -1.85
CA ILE A 87 -0.37 -23.50 -2.69
C ILE A 87 -1.65 -22.70 -2.95
N GLN A 88 -2.77 -23.35 -3.25
CA GLN A 88 -4.04 -22.66 -3.46
C GLN A 88 -4.57 -22.00 -2.20
N ALA A 89 -4.42 -22.63 -1.03
CA ALA A 89 -4.81 -22.03 0.25
C ALA A 89 -4.02 -20.75 0.55
N SER A 90 -2.70 -20.76 0.34
CA SER A 90 -1.86 -19.56 0.51
C SER A 90 -2.15 -18.48 -0.53
N LEU A 91 -2.46 -18.87 -1.78
CA LEU A 91 -2.91 -17.93 -2.82
C LEU A 91 -4.29 -17.32 -2.54
N HIS A 92 -5.16 -18.02 -1.80
CA HIS A 92 -6.50 -17.52 -1.48
C HIS A 92 -6.45 -16.28 -0.58
N GLU A 93 -5.42 -16.12 0.24
CA GLU A 93 -5.24 -14.90 1.05
C GLU A 93 -4.83 -13.69 0.20
N VAL A 94 -4.05 -13.90 -0.87
CA VAL A 94 -3.47 -12.81 -1.69
C VAL A 94 -4.37 -12.37 -2.84
N LYS A 95 -5.15 -13.31 -3.41
CA LYS A 95 -6.07 -13.06 -4.53
C LYS A 95 -7.10 -11.95 -4.26
N PRO A 96 -7.88 -11.96 -3.16
CA PRO A 96 -8.95 -10.98 -2.94
C PRO A 96 -8.43 -9.55 -2.75
N ASP A 97 -7.28 -9.38 -2.10
CA ASP A 97 -6.65 -8.07 -1.95
C ASP A 97 -6.16 -7.51 -3.29
N THR A 98 -5.61 -8.39 -4.14
CA THR A 98 -5.16 -8.01 -5.48
C THR A 98 -6.35 -7.68 -6.38
N GLU A 99 -7.42 -8.46 -6.31
CA GLU A 99 -8.67 -8.24 -7.05
C GLU A 99 -9.32 -6.92 -6.66
N LYS A 100 -9.42 -6.61 -5.36
CA LYS A 100 -9.91 -5.30 -4.88
C LYS A 100 -9.07 -4.15 -5.41
N LYS A 101 -7.74 -4.26 -5.35
CA LYS A 101 -6.84 -3.21 -5.87
C LYS A 101 -7.05 -3.00 -7.37
N LEU A 102 -7.17 -4.06 -8.15
CA LEU A 102 -7.44 -3.97 -9.59
C LEU A 102 -8.80 -3.34 -9.87
N ALA A 103 -9.85 -3.70 -9.12
CA ALA A 103 -11.18 -3.12 -9.25
C ALA A 103 -11.15 -1.61 -8.99
N MET A 104 -10.46 -1.16 -7.93
CA MET A 104 -10.30 0.27 -7.65
C MET A 104 -9.56 1.02 -8.77
N ILE A 105 -8.48 0.43 -9.30
CA ILE A 105 -7.73 1.03 -10.42
C ILE A 105 -8.63 1.13 -11.66
N TYR A 106 -9.39 0.08 -11.95
CA TYR A 106 -10.31 0.04 -13.07
C TYR A 106 -11.39 1.13 -12.95
N GLU A 107 -12.03 1.25 -11.80
CA GLU A 107 -13.04 2.28 -11.54
C GLU A 107 -12.47 3.69 -11.71
N GLN A 108 -11.26 3.95 -11.20
CA GLN A 108 -10.60 5.23 -11.38
C GLN A 108 -10.33 5.53 -12.86
N LEU A 109 -9.85 4.55 -13.63
CA LEU A 109 -9.60 4.69 -15.07
C LEU A 109 -10.87 4.97 -15.87
N VAL A 110 -12.00 4.39 -15.48
CA VAL A 110 -13.31 4.68 -16.10
C VAL A 110 -13.69 6.14 -15.85
N MET A 111 -13.58 6.59 -14.59
CA MET A 111 -13.87 7.98 -14.24
C MET A 111 -12.96 8.98 -14.97
N ASP A 112 -11.66 8.69 -15.01
CA ASP A 112 -10.67 9.55 -15.69
C ASP A 112 -10.95 9.63 -17.20
N ASN A 113 -11.31 8.51 -17.82
CA ASN A 113 -11.67 8.47 -19.25
C ASN A 113 -12.95 9.26 -19.54
N GLU A 114 -13.98 9.13 -18.71
CA GLU A 114 -15.22 9.91 -18.85
C GLU A 114 -14.94 11.41 -18.71
N GLN A 115 -14.11 11.80 -17.74
CA GLN A 115 -13.70 13.19 -17.55
C GLN A 115 -12.92 13.73 -18.76
N LEU A 116 -11.91 12.99 -19.24
CA LEU A 116 -11.11 13.37 -20.40
C LEU A 116 -11.98 13.47 -21.66
N HIS A 117 -12.92 12.56 -21.84
CA HIS A 117 -13.87 12.62 -22.96
C HIS A 117 -14.76 13.87 -22.87
N SER A 118 -15.22 14.25 -21.67
CA SER A 118 -15.98 15.50 -21.49
C SER A 118 -15.13 16.71 -21.87
N GLN A 119 -13.90 16.79 -21.36
CA GLN A 119 -12.99 17.90 -21.65
C GLN A 119 -12.68 18.03 -23.14
N LEU A 120 -12.45 16.91 -23.83
CA LEU A 120 -12.25 16.90 -25.28
C LEU A 120 -13.46 17.43 -26.04
N LYS A 121 -14.66 17.05 -25.60
CA LYS A 121 -15.91 17.51 -26.21
C LYS A 121 -16.08 19.02 -26.03
N ASP A 122 -15.81 19.54 -24.84
CA ASP A 122 -15.91 20.96 -24.53
C ASP A 122 -14.93 21.77 -25.39
N VAL A 123 -13.66 21.37 -25.44
CA VAL A 123 -12.64 22.02 -26.29
C VAL A 123 -13.00 21.94 -27.79
N THR A 124 -13.60 20.83 -28.24
CA THR A 124 -14.03 20.69 -29.63
C THR A 124 -15.16 21.67 -29.96
N ASN A 125 -16.12 21.85 -29.05
CA ASN A 125 -17.21 22.80 -29.22
C ASN A 125 -16.67 24.24 -29.22
N GLU A 126 -15.82 24.61 -28.27
CA GLU A 126 -15.17 25.93 -28.22
C GLU A 126 -14.40 26.23 -29.50
N THR A 127 -13.66 25.24 -30.03
CA THR A 127 -12.92 25.40 -31.29
C THR A 127 -13.86 25.62 -32.47
N PHE A 128 -15.00 24.93 -32.50
CA PHE A 128 -15.99 25.08 -33.56
C PHE A 128 -16.69 26.44 -33.51
N GLU A 129 -17.07 26.89 -32.31
CA GLU A 129 -17.64 28.23 -32.08
C GLU A 129 -16.67 29.32 -32.51
N LEU A 130 -15.42 29.25 -32.05
CA LEU A 130 -14.38 30.21 -32.44
C LEU A 130 -14.11 30.20 -33.94
N SER A 131 -14.09 29.01 -34.57
CA SER A 131 -13.91 28.89 -36.02
C SER A 131 -15.06 29.56 -36.79
N ASN A 132 -16.31 29.41 -36.32
CA ASN A 132 -17.46 30.05 -36.95
C ASN A 132 -17.42 31.57 -36.75
N GLU A 133 -17.06 32.05 -35.56
CA GLU A 133 -16.90 33.49 -35.31
C GLU A 133 -15.86 34.11 -36.24
N ILE A 134 -14.69 33.48 -36.38
CA ILE A 134 -13.65 33.93 -37.32
C ILE A 134 -14.18 33.95 -38.75
N MET A 135 -14.93 32.92 -39.17
CA MET A 135 -15.45 32.83 -40.52
C MET A 135 -16.46 33.95 -40.81
N LEU A 136 -17.34 34.26 -39.84
CA LEU A 136 -18.29 35.38 -39.93
C LEU A 136 -17.57 36.73 -39.99
N SER A 137 -16.54 36.95 -39.16
CA SER A 137 -15.77 38.19 -39.21
C SER A 137 -15.01 38.37 -40.54
N VAL A 138 -14.52 37.27 -41.14
CA VAL A 138 -13.89 37.31 -42.46
C VAL A 138 -14.90 37.65 -43.56
N GLU A 139 -16.11 37.08 -43.50
CA GLU A 139 -17.18 37.43 -44.44
C GLU A 139 -17.62 38.89 -44.30
N GLU A 140 -17.77 39.39 -43.08
CA GLU A 140 -18.13 40.78 -42.80
C GLU A 140 -17.06 41.75 -43.34
N LEU A 141 -15.78 41.51 -43.05
CA LEU A 141 -14.67 42.31 -43.59
C LEU A 141 -14.58 42.25 -45.12
N SER A 142 -14.85 41.09 -45.73
CA SER A 142 -14.91 40.96 -47.19
C SER A 142 -16.03 41.81 -47.77
N GLY A 143 -17.22 41.80 -47.15
CA GLY A 143 -18.35 42.63 -47.56
C GLY A 143 -18.06 44.11 -47.45
N GLU A 144 -17.46 44.55 -46.34
CA GLU A 144 -17.04 45.95 -46.15
C GLU A 144 -16.03 46.41 -47.21
N ILE A 145 -15.08 45.56 -47.59
CA ILE A 145 -14.11 45.85 -48.65
C ILE A 145 -14.81 46.01 -50.01
N ASP A 146 -15.76 45.13 -50.32
CA ASP A 146 -16.52 45.19 -51.58
C ASP A 146 -17.41 46.45 -51.65
N ASP A 147 -18.07 46.80 -50.55
CA ASP A 147 -18.87 48.03 -50.43
C ASP A 147 -18.00 49.28 -50.60
N MET A 148 -16.82 49.32 -49.97
CA MET A 148 -15.89 50.44 -50.08
C MET A 148 -15.35 50.59 -51.50
N ASN A 149 -15.04 49.48 -52.18
CA ASN A 149 -14.61 49.47 -53.59
C ASN A 149 -15.72 49.98 -54.52
N SER A 150 -16.98 49.59 -54.27
CA SER A 150 -18.13 50.05 -55.07
C SER A 150 -18.38 51.55 -54.90
N SER A 151 -18.26 52.08 -53.67
CA SER A 151 -18.42 53.51 -53.39
C SER A 151 -17.29 54.36 -54.00
N ASP A 152 -16.04 53.92 -53.93
CA ASP A 152 -14.90 54.61 -54.56
C ASP A 152 -15.05 54.62 -56.10
N PHE A 153 -15.57 53.53 -56.68
CA PHE A 153 -15.89 53.46 -58.10
C PHE A 153 -17.00 54.46 -58.49
N ASP A 154 -18.09 54.52 -57.74
CA ASP A 154 -19.20 55.46 -57.96
C ASP A 154 -18.77 56.93 -57.81
N GLU A 155 -17.89 57.21 -56.86
CA GLU A 155 -17.34 58.56 -56.66
C GLU A 155 -16.44 58.98 -57.83
N LYS A 156 -15.58 58.07 -58.30
CA LYS A 156 -14.78 58.28 -59.53
C LYS A 156 -15.65 58.46 -60.77
N LEU A 157 -16.73 57.71 -60.90
CA LEU A 157 -17.69 57.82 -62.01
C LEU A 157 -18.38 59.20 -62.01
N LYS A 158 -18.78 59.68 -60.83
CA LYS A 158 -19.37 61.03 -60.67
C LYS A 158 -18.36 62.13 -61.02
N GLN A 159 -17.11 62.02 -60.59
CA GLN A 159 -16.07 63.00 -60.92
C GLN A 159 -15.79 63.06 -62.43
N LEU A 160 -15.72 61.90 -63.11
CA LEU A 160 -15.56 61.83 -64.56
C LEU A 160 -16.75 62.43 -65.30
N THR A 161 -17.96 62.13 -64.84
CA THR A 161 -19.20 62.68 -65.40
C THR A 161 -19.23 64.20 -65.24
N GLN A 162 -18.86 64.71 -64.07
CA GLN A 162 -18.82 66.15 -63.80
C GLN A 162 -17.75 66.87 -64.62
N GLN A 163 -16.56 66.27 -64.83
CA GLN A 163 -15.55 66.81 -65.74
C GLN A 163 -16.03 66.86 -67.19
N TYR A 164 -16.75 65.85 -67.65
CA TYR A 164 -17.25 65.81 -69.03
C TYR A 164 -18.33 66.89 -69.28
N PHE A 165 -19.25 67.08 -68.32
CA PHE A 165 -20.33 68.08 -68.43
C PHE A 165 -19.91 69.52 -68.09
N SER A 166 -18.73 69.74 -67.50
CA SER A 166 -18.19 71.08 -67.23
C SER A 166 -17.27 71.62 -68.33
N VAL A 167 -17.04 70.85 -69.39
CA VAL A 167 -16.24 71.27 -70.57
C VAL A 167 -17.12 71.82 -71.71
N GLU A 168 -18.46 71.75 -71.61
CA GLU A 168 -19.42 72.25 -72.62
C GLU A 168 -20.17 73.55 -72.23
N SER A 169 -19.58 74.42 -71.39
CA SER A 169 -20.09 75.79 -71.14
C SER A 169 -18.99 76.82 -71.25
#